data_AF-A3X7L6-F1
#
_entry.id   AF-A3X7L6-F1
#
_cell.length_a   1.000
_cell.length_b   1.000
_cell.length_c   1.000
_cell.angle_alpha   90.00
_cell.angle_beta   90.00
_cell.angle_gamma   90.00
#
_symmetry.space_group_name_H-M   'P 1'
#
loop_
_entity.id
_entity.type
_entity.pdbx_description
1 polymer ?
#
loop_
_entity_poly.entity_id
_entity_poly.type
_entity_poly.pdbx_seq_one_letter_code
_entity_poly.pdbx_strand_id
1 'polypeptide(L)'
;MQAFEYKVVPAPHKGTKAKGVKSAEGRFANSIEITLNEMAAQGWEYQRAELLPSDERSGLTGSTTNWRNVLVFRRALSDAAGLAAQPLAASLAPEGNAPAVQIPGTTAPAAAPLTATAGDPEAPEDATPVPGQGAASMRADDGVEELSPVSGMTAALKARAKQHSADND
;
A
#
# COMPACT_ATOMS: atom_id res chain seq x y z
N MET A 1 -7.57 -38.04 -0.88
CA MET A 1 -6.89 -36.73 -0.74
C MET A 1 -6.65 -36.20 -2.14
N GLN A 2 -7.00 -34.95 -2.42
CA GLN A 2 -6.70 -34.33 -3.71
C GLN A 2 -5.23 -33.94 -3.75
N ALA A 3 -4.51 -34.38 -4.77
CA ALA A 3 -3.12 -34.00 -5.00
C ALA A 3 -3.07 -32.69 -5.81
N PHE A 4 -2.11 -31.82 -5.50
CA PHE A 4 -1.93 -30.54 -6.17
C PHE A 4 -0.49 -30.36 -6.62
N GLU A 5 -0.33 -29.77 -7.80
CA GLU A 5 0.91 -29.18 -8.28
C GLU A 5 0.92 -27.70 -7.91
N TYR A 6 2.08 -27.16 -7.52
CA TYR A 6 2.25 -25.75 -7.20
C TYR A 6 3.26 -25.09 -8.13
N LYS A 7 3.01 -23.84 -8.48
CA LYS A 7 3.91 -22.99 -9.25
C LYS A 7 4.08 -21.66 -8.54
N VAL A 8 5.33 -21.21 -8.43
CA VAL A 8 5.67 -19.91 -7.87
C VAL A 8 6.36 -19.10 -8.95
N VAL A 9 5.89 -17.88 -9.17
CA VAL A 9 6.48 -16.96 -10.15
C VAL A 9 6.81 -15.62 -9.47
N PRO A 10 7.87 -14.92 -9.88
CA PRO A 10 8.14 -13.57 -9.39
C PRO A 10 6.95 -12.65 -9.68
N ALA A 11 6.53 -11.87 -8.69
CA ALA A 11 5.49 -10.88 -8.91
C ALA A 11 6.01 -9.77 -9.84
N PRO A 12 5.19 -9.27 -10.79
CA PRO A 12 5.54 -8.09 -11.55
C PRO A 12 5.87 -6.92 -10.63
N HIS A 13 7.00 -6.26 -10.86
CA HIS A 13 7.46 -5.11 -10.06
C HIS A 13 7.44 -3.80 -10.87
N LYS A 14 7.17 -3.88 -12.18
CA LYS A 14 7.05 -2.74 -13.09
C LYS A 14 5.71 -2.80 -13.78
N GLY A 15 5.09 -1.63 -13.94
CA GLY A 15 3.84 -1.50 -14.65
C GLY A 15 3.99 -1.56 -16.17
N THR A 16 3.05 -2.24 -16.82
CA THR A 16 2.97 -2.43 -18.27
C THR A 16 2.00 -1.40 -18.84
N LYS A 17 2.44 -0.65 -19.86
CA LYS A 17 1.57 0.29 -20.58
C LYS A 17 0.55 -0.48 -21.42
N ALA A 18 -0.70 -0.02 -21.39
CA ALA A 18 -1.77 -0.53 -22.25
C ALA A 18 -2.66 0.62 -22.72
N LYS A 19 -3.47 0.35 -23.76
CA LYS A 19 -4.43 1.34 -24.28
C LYS A 19 -5.42 1.71 -23.18
N GLY A 20 -5.57 3.01 -22.90
CA GLY A 20 -6.47 3.51 -21.84
C GLY A 20 -5.85 3.55 -20.44
N VAL A 21 -4.71 2.87 -20.20
CA VAL A 21 -4.05 2.85 -18.89
C VAL A 21 -2.97 3.92 -18.80
N LYS A 22 -3.33 5.07 -18.20
CA LYS A 22 -2.46 6.26 -18.15
C LYS A 22 -1.66 6.37 -16.86
N SER A 23 -2.22 6.00 -15.70
CA SER A 23 -1.61 6.16 -14.38
C SER A 23 -0.53 5.10 -14.09
N ALA A 24 0.37 5.39 -13.15
CA ALA A 24 1.40 4.44 -12.71
C ALA A 24 0.78 3.22 -12.01
N GLU A 25 -0.19 3.47 -11.13
CA GLU A 25 -0.97 2.43 -10.46
C GLU A 25 -1.70 1.53 -11.46
N GLY A 26 -2.38 2.11 -12.45
CA GLY A 26 -3.09 1.34 -13.46
C GLY A 26 -2.15 0.45 -14.29
N ARG A 27 -0.94 0.94 -14.59
CA ARG A 27 0.08 0.12 -15.29
C ARG A 27 0.53 -1.04 -14.43
N PHE A 28 0.70 -0.82 -13.12
CA PHE A 28 1.08 -1.88 -12.18
C PHE A 28 -0.02 -2.94 -12.06
N ALA A 29 -1.28 -2.52 -11.89
CA ALA A 29 -2.43 -3.41 -11.86
C ALA A 29 -2.53 -4.23 -13.17
N ASN A 30 -2.37 -3.58 -14.32
CA ASN A 30 -2.36 -4.25 -15.62
C ASN A 30 -1.26 -5.32 -15.72
N SER A 31 -0.06 -5.09 -15.17
CA SER A 31 0.99 -6.13 -15.15
C SER A 31 0.61 -7.35 -14.32
N ILE A 32 0.00 -7.13 -13.14
CA ILE A 32 -0.49 -8.23 -12.31
C ILE A 32 -1.61 -8.98 -13.04
N GLU A 33 -2.57 -8.26 -13.61
CA GLU A 33 -3.69 -8.82 -14.38
C GLU A 33 -3.19 -9.71 -15.54
N ILE A 34 -2.22 -9.24 -16.32
CA ILE A 34 -1.60 -10.03 -17.40
C ILE A 34 -1.06 -11.35 -16.85
N THR A 35 -0.26 -11.33 -15.80
CA THR A 35 0.32 -12.55 -15.21
C THR A 35 -0.76 -13.49 -14.67
N LEU A 36 -1.78 -12.96 -13.99
CA LEU A 36 -2.89 -13.77 -13.47
C LEU A 36 -3.66 -14.44 -14.61
N ASN A 37 -3.98 -13.71 -15.66
CA ASN A 37 -4.72 -14.22 -16.82
C ASN A 37 -3.89 -15.25 -17.61
N GLU A 38 -2.59 -15.02 -17.78
CA GLU A 38 -1.68 -15.98 -18.42
C GLU A 38 -1.60 -17.31 -17.63
N MET A 39 -1.54 -17.24 -16.30
CA MET A 39 -1.52 -18.43 -15.45
C MET A 39 -2.87 -19.13 -15.45
N ALA A 40 -3.98 -18.39 -15.37
CA ALA A 40 -5.34 -18.93 -15.45
C ALA A 40 -5.58 -19.65 -16.79
N ALA A 41 -5.12 -19.08 -17.91
CA ALA A 41 -5.21 -19.70 -19.23
C ALA A 41 -4.45 -21.03 -19.33
N GLN A 42 -3.42 -21.22 -18.51
CA GLN A 42 -2.65 -22.47 -18.39
C GLN A 42 -3.25 -23.46 -17.37
N GLY A 43 -4.42 -23.13 -16.78
CA GLY A 43 -5.10 -23.94 -15.79
C GLY A 43 -4.55 -23.81 -14.37
N TRP A 44 -3.79 -22.76 -14.07
CA TRP A 44 -3.31 -22.47 -12.72
C TRP A 44 -4.31 -21.59 -11.96
N GLU A 45 -4.59 -21.95 -10.72
CA GLU A 45 -5.42 -21.21 -9.77
C GLU A 45 -4.53 -20.33 -8.89
N TYR A 46 -4.78 -19.02 -8.87
CA TYR A 46 -4.08 -18.11 -7.97
C TYR A 46 -4.41 -18.43 -6.51
N GLN A 47 -3.41 -18.44 -5.64
CA GLN A 47 -3.60 -18.67 -4.21
C GLN A 47 -3.33 -17.40 -3.40
N ARG A 48 -2.13 -16.82 -3.55
CA ARG A 48 -1.71 -15.64 -2.79
C ARG A 48 -0.42 -15.02 -3.32
N ALA A 49 -0.14 -13.82 -2.84
CA ALA A 49 1.16 -13.17 -2.96
C ALA A 49 1.94 -13.35 -1.66
N GLU A 50 3.25 -13.46 -1.76
CA GLU A 50 4.17 -13.64 -0.62
C GLU A 50 5.36 -12.71 -0.76
N LEU A 51 5.91 -12.25 0.37
CA LEU A 51 7.13 -11.45 0.44
C LEU A 51 8.18 -12.24 1.23
N LEU A 52 9.17 -12.79 0.52
CA LEU A 52 10.15 -13.71 1.09
C LEU A 52 11.59 -13.17 0.96
N PRO A 53 12.47 -13.44 1.93
CA PRO A 53 13.89 -13.15 1.80
C PRO A 53 14.56 -14.12 0.80
N SER A 54 15.45 -13.59 -0.04
CA SER A 54 16.24 -14.30 -1.06
C SER A 54 17.71 -13.95 -0.86
N ASP A 55 18.50 -14.91 -0.38
CA ASP A 55 19.94 -14.73 -0.20
C ASP A 55 20.67 -14.89 -1.54
N GLU A 56 21.28 -13.80 -1.99
CA GLU A 56 21.97 -13.74 -3.28
C GLU A 56 23.44 -13.39 -3.05
N ARG A 57 24.32 -13.91 -3.91
CA ARG A 57 25.75 -13.59 -3.82
C ARG A 57 25.97 -12.12 -4.12
N SER A 58 26.73 -11.46 -3.27
CA SER A 58 27.13 -10.07 -3.40
C SER A 58 28.66 -9.98 -3.49
N GLY A 59 29.16 -9.47 -4.62
CA GLY A 59 30.59 -9.38 -4.89
C GLY A 59 31.30 -10.74 -4.95
N LEU A 60 32.56 -10.78 -4.51
CA LEU A 60 33.42 -11.97 -4.62
C LEU A 60 33.23 -12.97 -3.45
N THR A 61 32.83 -12.53 -2.26
CA THR A 61 32.70 -13.41 -1.08
C THR A 61 31.49 -13.12 -0.19
N GLY A 62 30.69 -12.10 -0.50
CA GLY A 62 29.53 -11.74 0.31
C GLY A 62 28.23 -12.40 -0.14
N SER A 63 27.23 -12.38 0.74
CA SER A 63 25.82 -12.59 0.41
C SER A 63 25.00 -11.37 0.83
N THR A 64 23.84 -11.17 0.22
CA THR A 64 22.89 -10.12 0.56
C THR A 64 21.48 -10.68 0.49
N THR A 65 20.72 -10.45 1.55
CA THR A 65 19.31 -10.84 1.62
C THR A 65 18.45 -9.80 0.91
N ASN A 66 17.74 -10.21 -0.13
CA ASN A 66 16.80 -9.39 -0.88
C ASN A 66 15.37 -9.83 -0.60
N TRP A 67 14.50 -8.91 -0.24
CA TRP A 67 13.07 -9.21 -0.06
C TRP A 67 12.37 -9.19 -1.42
N ARG A 68 11.79 -10.32 -1.82
CA ARG A 68 11.15 -10.49 -3.13
C ARG A 68 9.68 -10.85 -3.00
N ASN A 69 8.85 -10.18 -3.79
CA ASN A 69 7.45 -10.54 -3.95
C ASN A 69 7.30 -11.68 -4.96
N VAL A 70 6.51 -12.70 -4.62
CA VAL A 70 6.18 -13.82 -5.50
C VAL A 70 4.68 -14.07 -5.50
N LEU A 71 4.16 -14.63 -6.59
CA LEU A 71 2.78 -15.07 -6.73
C LEU A 71 2.76 -16.61 -6.72
N VAL A 72 1.92 -17.17 -5.86
CA VAL A 72 1.77 -18.63 -5.68
C VAL A 72 0.49 -19.08 -6.36
N PHE A 73 0.63 -20.13 -7.16
CA PHE A 73 -0.46 -20.78 -7.89
C PHE A 73 -0.49 -22.28 -7.58
N ARG A 74 -1.67 -22.89 -7.75
CA ARG A 74 -1.85 -24.33 -7.66
C ARG A 74 -2.66 -24.87 -8.84
N ARG A 75 -2.56 -26.17 -9.11
CA ARG A 75 -3.41 -26.89 -10.05
C ARG A 75 -3.62 -28.31 -9.52
N ALA A 76 -4.84 -28.84 -9.61
CA ALA A 76 -5.10 -30.22 -9.21
C ALA A 76 -4.36 -31.19 -10.14
N LEU A 77 -3.68 -32.19 -9.57
CA LEU A 77 -3.14 -33.31 -10.33
C LEU A 77 -4.29 -34.29 -10.60
N SER A 78 -4.56 -34.57 -11.87
CA SER A 78 -5.66 -35.45 -12.26
C SER A 78 -5.40 -36.90 -11.86
N ASP A 79 -6.09 -37.36 -10.82
CA ASP A 79 -6.75 -38.67 -10.82
C ASP A 79 -8.26 -38.39 -10.78
N ALA A 80 -8.91 -38.33 -11.95
CA ALA A 80 -10.36 -38.16 -12.11
C ALA A 80 -11.01 -36.91 -11.44
N ALA A 81 -10.53 -35.70 -11.73
CA ALA A 81 -11.25 -34.47 -11.39
C ALA A 81 -12.14 -33.97 -12.55
N GLY A 82 -13.20 -34.73 -12.84
CA GLY A 82 -14.39 -34.11 -13.45
C GLY A 82 -15.04 -33.15 -12.44
N LEU A 83 -15.58 -32.04 -12.94
CA LEU A 83 -16.57 -31.14 -12.27
C LEU A 83 -16.13 -29.87 -11.53
N ALA A 84 -14.86 -29.46 -11.45
CA ALA A 84 -14.52 -28.22 -10.73
C ALA A 84 -14.10 -27.05 -11.63
N ALA A 85 -15.05 -26.52 -12.41
CA ALA A 85 -15.19 -25.09 -12.74
C ALA A 85 -16.38 -24.92 -13.69
N GLN A 86 -17.61 -24.86 -13.14
CA GLN A 86 -18.70 -24.26 -13.90
C GLN A 86 -18.50 -22.74 -13.84
N PRO A 87 -18.29 -22.03 -14.97
CA PRO A 87 -18.35 -20.59 -14.94
C PRO A 87 -19.78 -20.20 -14.53
N LEU A 88 -19.89 -19.31 -13.55
CA LEU A 88 -21.16 -18.66 -13.20
C LEU A 88 -21.60 -17.86 -14.43
N ALA A 89 -22.43 -18.48 -15.27
CA ALA A 89 -23.14 -17.79 -16.33
C ALA A 89 -24.11 -16.81 -15.66
N ALA A 90 -23.68 -15.57 -15.49
CA ALA A 90 -24.57 -14.46 -15.17
C ALA A 90 -25.51 -14.30 -16.37
N SER A 91 -26.70 -14.90 -16.26
CA SER A 91 -27.81 -14.70 -17.18
C SER A 91 -28.16 -13.22 -17.20
N LEU A 92 -28.17 -12.64 -18.39
CA LEU A 92 -28.54 -11.25 -18.64
C LEU A 92 -30.05 -11.07 -18.69
N ALA A 93 -30.50 -10.00 -18.02
CA ALA A 93 -31.63 -9.10 -18.35
C ALA A 93 -33.04 -9.45 -17.82
N PRO A 94 -34.03 -8.51 -17.89
CA PRO A 94 -34.15 -7.28 -17.09
C PRO A 94 -35.57 -7.09 -16.48
N GLU A 95 -35.73 -6.00 -15.70
CA GLU A 95 -36.97 -5.35 -15.23
C GLU A 95 -38.01 -6.12 -14.39
N GLY A 96 -38.48 -5.47 -13.31
CA GLY A 96 -39.81 -5.75 -12.77
C GLY A 96 -39.94 -5.70 -11.25
N ASN A 97 -40.22 -4.50 -10.73
CA ASN A 97 -41.08 -4.26 -9.57
C ASN A 97 -40.54 -4.61 -8.15
N ALA A 98 -39.72 -3.72 -7.59
CA ALA A 98 -39.50 -3.66 -6.15
C ALA A 98 -40.72 -3.00 -5.45
N PRO A 99 -41.27 -3.59 -4.37
CA PRO A 99 -42.35 -2.95 -3.62
C PRO A 99 -41.82 -1.73 -2.85
N ALA A 100 -42.55 -0.62 -2.92
CA ALA A 100 -42.25 0.60 -2.20
C ALA A 100 -42.41 0.39 -0.69
N VAL A 101 -41.29 0.41 0.05
CA VAL A 101 -41.29 0.51 1.50
C VAL A 101 -41.57 1.96 1.87
N GLN A 102 -42.79 2.23 2.34
CA GLN A 102 -43.16 3.51 2.94
C GLN A 102 -42.46 3.63 4.31
N ILE A 103 -41.61 4.64 4.47
CA ILE A 103 -40.98 4.97 5.75
C ILE A 103 -41.84 6.06 6.42
N PRO A 104 -42.49 5.81 7.56
CA PRO A 104 -43.14 6.86 8.32
C PRO A 104 -42.12 7.59 9.20
N GLY A 105 -42.19 8.93 9.20
CA GLY A 105 -41.84 9.71 10.38
C GLY A 105 -40.49 10.42 10.36
N THR A 106 -40.58 11.72 10.09
CA THR A 106 -39.66 12.80 10.49
C THR A 106 -38.88 12.53 11.77
N THR A 107 -37.56 12.58 11.68
CA THR A 107 -36.75 13.42 12.59
C THR A 107 -35.72 14.14 11.74
N ALA A 108 -35.80 15.46 11.68
CA ALA A 108 -34.79 16.29 11.04
C ALA A 108 -33.43 16.07 11.74
N PRO A 109 -32.33 15.79 11.02
CA PRO A 109 -31.02 15.97 11.59
C PRO A 109 -30.80 17.47 11.75
N ALA A 110 -30.57 17.91 12.99
CA ALA A 110 -30.06 19.24 13.27
C ALA A 110 -28.83 19.51 12.42
N ALA A 111 -28.79 20.68 11.80
CA ALA A 111 -27.70 21.14 10.95
C ALA A 111 -26.35 20.98 11.65
N ALA A 112 -25.47 20.12 11.10
CA ALA A 112 -24.06 20.15 11.43
C ALA A 112 -23.47 21.46 10.89
N PRO A 113 -22.65 22.20 11.65
CA PRO A 113 -22.03 23.41 11.14
C PRO A 113 -21.09 23.05 9.98
N LEU A 114 -21.23 23.78 8.87
CA LEU A 114 -20.35 23.67 7.71
C LEU A 114 -18.97 24.24 8.09
N THR A 115 -18.00 23.37 8.35
CA THR A 115 -16.60 23.76 8.58
C THR A 115 -15.78 23.53 7.33
N ALA A 116 -15.08 24.55 6.85
CA ALA A 116 -14.18 24.46 5.70
C ALA A 116 -12.71 24.66 6.15
N THR A 117 -11.78 24.00 5.46
CA THR A 117 -10.35 24.19 5.71
C THR A 117 -9.94 25.56 5.20
N ALA A 118 -9.21 26.34 6.01
CA ALA A 118 -8.77 27.68 5.61
C ALA A 118 -7.92 27.63 4.32
N GLY A 119 -8.42 28.26 3.23
CA GLY A 119 -7.74 28.36 1.93
C GLY A 119 -8.36 27.55 0.78
N ASP A 120 -9.50 26.88 0.98
CA ASP A 120 -10.21 26.15 -0.07
C ASP A 120 -10.99 27.09 -1.01
N PRO A 121 -10.70 27.14 -2.33
CA PRO A 121 -11.38 28.05 -3.26
C PRO A 121 -12.83 27.69 -3.58
N GLU A 122 -13.32 26.51 -3.15
CA GLU A 122 -14.70 26.05 -3.37
C GLU A 122 -15.59 26.15 -2.11
N ALA A 123 -15.13 26.85 -1.06
CA ALA A 123 -15.85 26.94 0.20
C ALA A 123 -17.06 27.91 0.14
N PRO A 124 -18.24 27.54 0.68
CA PRO A 124 -19.40 28.44 0.79
C PRO A 124 -19.14 29.61 1.76
N GLU A 125 -19.69 30.79 1.45
CA GLU A 125 -19.36 32.07 2.11
C GLU A 125 -19.63 32.11 3.63
N ASP A 126 -20.52 31.26 4.15
CA ASP A 126 -20.89 31.21 5.57
C ASP A 126 -20.12 30.16 6.40
N ALA A 127 -19.11 29.50 5.82
CA ALA A 127 -18.32 28.50 6.54
C ALA A 127 -17.31 29.14 7.50
N THR A 128 -17.26 28.64 8.74
CA THR A 128 -16.22 29.05 9.69
C THR A 128 -14.89 28.37 9.33
N PRO A 129 -13.79 29.14 9.12
CA PRO A 129 -12.53 28.56 8.71
C PRO A 129 -11.88 27.84 9.89
N VAL A 130 -11.70 26.53 9.76
CA VAL A 130 -10.98 25.71 10.74
C VAL A 130 -9.59 25.39 10.17
N PRO A 131 -8.50 25.60 10.92
CA PRO A 131 -7.17 25.18 10.49
C PRO A 131 -7.15 23.68 10.20
N GLY A 132 -6.66 23.28 9.02
CA GLY A 132 -6.49 21.88 8.67
C GLY A 132 -5.55 21.16 9.66
N GLN A 133 -5.65 19.84 9.74
CA GLN A 133 -4.94 19.02 10.74
C GLN A 133 -3.41 19.28 10.76
N GLY A 134 -2.79 19.56 9.61
CA GLY A 134 -1.37 19.93 9.54
C GLY A 134 -1.03 21.32 10.09
N ALA A 135 -1.92 22.30 9.91
CA ALA A 135 -1.72 23.67 10.42
C ALA A 135 -1.94 23.76 11.94
N ALA A 136 -2.81 22.90 12.50
CA ALA A 136 -2.95 22.75 13.94
C ALA A 136 -1.66 22.22 14.59
N SER A 137 -1.01 21.22 13.97
CA SER A 137 0.26 20.66 14.44
C SER A 137 1.42 21.66 14.38
N MET A 138 1.47 22.52 13.36
CA MET A 138 2.52 23.56 13.23
C MET A 138 2.38 24.72 14.21
N ARG A 139 1.19 24.95 14.78
CA ARG A 139 0.97 26.01 15.79
C ARG A 139 1.41 25.61 17.20
N ALA A 140 1.64 24.33 17.44
CA ALA A 140 2.04 23.79 18.74
C ALA A 140 3.53 23.39 18.80
N ASP A 141 4.26 23.55 17.69
CA ASP A 141 5.67 23.18 17.57
C ASP A 141 6.51 24.45 17.36
N ASP A 142 7.18 24.91 18.44
CA ASP A 142 8.12 26.02 18.37
C ASP A 142 9.46 25.63 17.70
N GLY A 143 9.58 24.40 17.17
CA GLY A 143 10.66 23.98 16.27
C GLY A 143 12.07 23.96 16.89
N VAL A 144 12.17 24.02 18.23
CA VAL A 144 13.43 24.12 18.96
C VAL A 144 13.90 22.81 19.62
N GLU A 145 13.10 21.75 19.57
CA GLU A 145 13.41 20.47 20.25
C GLU A 145 14.38 19.56 19.48
N GLU A 146 14.67 19.83 18.21
CA GLU A 146 15.57 19.02 17.35
C GLU A 146 16.99 19.62 17.23
N LEU A 147 17.29 20.72 17.91
CA LEU A 147 18.67 21.19 18.05
C LEU A 147 19.30 20.49 19.26
N SER A 148 19.83 19.29 19.01
CA SER A 148 20.75 18.63 19.93
C SER A 148 21.81 19.63 20.43
N PRO A 149 22.12 19.65 21.75
CA PRO A 149 22.96 20.68 22.32
C PRO A 149 24.39 20.58 21.76
N VAL A 150 24.78 21.56 20.95
CA VAL A 150 26.18 21.81 20.53
C VAL A 150 27.12 21.97 21.75
N SER A 151 26.60 22.08 22.97
CA SER A 151 27.34 21.97 24.23
C SER A 151 28.16 20.67 24.38
N GLY A 152 27.72 19.55 23.79
CA GLY A 152 28.45 18.28 23.88
C GLY A 152 29.79 18.28 23.12
N MET A 153 29.82 18.95 21.96
CA MET A 153 31.01 19.01 21.10
C MET A 153 32.14 19.84 21.74
N THR A 154 31.78 20.92 22.42
CA THR A 154 32.73 21.81 23.12
C THR A 154 33.34 21.15 24.35
N ALA A 155 32.58 20.31 25.06
CA ALA A 155 33.07 19.54 26.21
C ALA A 155 34.10 18.48 25.78
N ALA A 156 33.82 17.75 24.69
CA ALA A 156 34.73 16.74 24.14
C ALA A 156 36.05 17.36 23.62
N LEU A 157 35.98 18.52 22.95
CA LEU A 157 37.16 19.22 22.45
C LEU A 157 38.03 19.77 23.60
N LYS A 158 37.40 20.26 24.68
CA LYS A 158 38.10 20.76 25.88
C LYS A 158 38.76 19.65 26.69
N ALA A 159 38.15 18.47 26.77
CA ALA A 159 38.74 17.30 27.42
C ALA A 159 39.98 16.80 26.67
N ARG A 160 39.92 16.76 25.33
CA ARG A 160 41.05 16.34 24.48
C ARG A 160 42.22 17.34 24.52
N ALA A 161 41.94 18.63 24.58
CA ALA A 161 42.97 19.66 24.73
C ALA A 161 43.74 19.53 26.06
N LYS A 162 43.05 19.19 27.16
CA LYS A 162 43.69 18.98 28.47
C LYS A 162 44.59 17.74 28.52
N GLN A 163 44.21 16.66 27.82
CA GLN A 163 45.04 15.45 27.73
C GLN A 163 46.32 15.71 26.93
N HIS A 164 46.24 16.51 25.87
CA HIS A 164 47.41 16.83 25.05
C HIS A 164 48.43 17.75 25.73
N SER A 165 47.99 18.57 26.69
CA SER A 165 48.87 19.43 27.51
C SER A 165 49.49 18.73 28.72
N ALA A 166 49.02 17.52 29.08
CA ALA A 166 49.56 16.75 30.21
C ALA A 166 50.64 15.72 29.79
N ASP A 167 50.71 15.38 28.50
CA ASP A 167 51.71 14.48 27.91
C ASP A 167 52.99 15.19 27.44
N ASN A 168 53.09 16.51 27.63
CA ASN A 168 54.16 17.34 27.08
C ASN A 168 54.92 18.17 28.15
N ASP A 169 54.87 17.74 29.41
CA ASP A 169 55.75 18.17 30.51
C ASP A 169 56.52 16.97 31.07
#